data_AF-A0A819A318-F1
#
_entry.id   AF-A0A819A318-F1
#
_cell.length_a   1.000
_cell.length_b   1.000
_cell.length_c   1.000
_cell.angle_alpha   90.00
_cell.angle_beta   90.00
_cell.angle_gamma   90.00
#
_symmetry.space_group_name_H-M   'P 1'
#
loop_
_entity.id
_entity.type
_entity.pdbx_description
1 polymer ?
#
loop_
_entity_poly.entity_id
_entity_poly.type
_entity_poly.pdbx_seq_one_letter_code
_entity_poly.pdbx_strand_id
1 'polypeptide(L)' 'MVYLELPKVEKHLTNEQLQYLRQYYIMNNIPEMIEIEILAKQWNINDFDFHMNLSDWFFCQHVTEQELEQRRPEATRAPA' A
#
# COMPACT_ATOMS: atom_id res chain seq x y z
N MET A 1 -5.46 -10.55 -5.57
CA MET A 1 -5.20 -9.45 -4.60
C MET A 1 -6.25 -8.39 -4.83
N VAL A 2 -7.10 -8.11 -3.84
CA VAL A 2 -8.09 -7.04 -3.90
C VAL A 2 -7.39 -5.79 -3.36
N TYR A 3 -7.09 -4.83 -4.24
CA TYR A 3 -6.57 -3.53 -3.83
C TYR A 3 -7.76 -2.64 -3.47
N LEU A 4 -7.75 -2.02 -2.28
CA LEU A 4 -8.74 -0.99 -1.95
C LEU A 4 -8.56 0.19 -2.90
N GLU A 5 -9.65 0.61 -3.55
CA GLU A 5 -9.66 1.78 -4.43
C GLU A 5 -9.24 3.03 -3.63
N LEU A 6 -8.42 3.86 -4.27
CA LEU A 6 -7.66 4.94 -3.65
C LEU A 6 -8.15 6.30 -4.17
N PRO A 7 -9.39 6.75 -3.87
CA PRO A 7 -9.96 7.94 -4.52
C PRO A 7 -9.22 9.25 -4.23
N LYS A 8 -8.28 9.28 -3.27
CA LYS A 8 -7.45 10.45 -2.95
C LYS A 8 -6.01 10.34 -3.47
N VAL A 9 -5.35 9.18 -3.30
CA VAL A 9 -3.97 8.97 -3.79
C VAL A 9 -3.94 8.82 -5.33
N GLU A 10 -4.93 8.14 -5.92
CA GLU A 10 -5.02 7.95 -7.38
C GLU A 10 -5.25 9.26 -8.15
N LYS A 11 -5.78 10.30 -7.49
CA LYS A 11 -5.95 11.62 -8.12
C LYS A 11 -4.63 12.31 -8.44
N HIS A 12 -3.58 12.00 -7.68
CA HIS A 12 -2.26 12.62 -7.84
C HIS A 12 -1.27 11.71 -8.58
N LEU A 13 -1.63 10.45 -8.84
CA LEU A 13 -0.72 9.45 -9.40
C LEU A 13 -1.17 8.96 -10.77
N THR A 14 -0.19 8.75 -11.65
CA THR A 14 -0.36 8.04 -12.90
C THR A 14 -0.51 6.53 -12.66
N ASN A 15 -1.05 5.82 -13.64
CA ASN A 15 -1.14 4.35 -13.59
C ASN A 15 0.22 3.67 -13.36
N GLU A 16 1.31 4.25 -13.89
CA GLU A 16 2.67 3.74 -13.68
C GLU A 16 3.12 3.91 -12.22
N GLN A 17 2.83 5.06 -11.62
CA GLN A 17 3.15 5.34 -10.21
C GLN A 17 2.32 4.45 -9.27
N LEU A 18 1.06 4.19 -9.61
CA LEU A 18 0.21 3.23 -8.88
C LEU A 18 0.74 1.80 -8.98
N GLN A 19 1.20 1.38 -10.16
CA GLN A 19 1.84 0.07 -10.31
C GLN A 19 3.14 -0.01 -9.51
N TYR A 20 3.95 1.04 -9.53
CA TYR A 20 5.15 1.13 -8.71
C TYR A 20 4.82 1.00 -7.22
N LEU A 21 3.81 1.72 -6.71
CA LEU A 21 3.39 1.61 -5.30
C LEU A 21 2.98 0.19 -4.93
N ARG A 22 2.24 -0.49 -5.81
CA ARG A 22 1.83 -1.88 -5.56
C ARG A 22 3.03 -2.82 -5.50
N GLN A 23 4.04 -2.62 -6.36
CA GLN A 23 5.27 -3.41 -6.32
C GLN A 23 6.11 -3.08 -5.07
N TYR A 24 6.21 -1.80 -4.74
CA TYR A 24 6.93 -1.34 -3.56
C TYR A 24 6.29 -1.89 -2.29
N TYR A 25 4.95 -1.90 -2.19
CA TYR A 25 4.21 -2.52 -1.08
C TYR A 25 4.55 -4.01 -0.87
N ILE A 26 4.72 -4.78 -1.94
CA ILE A 26 5.12 -6.20 -1.85
C ILE A 26 6.51 -6.35 -1.23
N MET A 27 7.41 -5.40 -1.45
CA MET A 27 8.77 -5.41 -0.90
C MET A 27 8.84 -4.79 0.50
N ASN A 28 8.06 -3.74 0.75
CA ASN A 28 7.98 -3.00 1.99
C ASN A 28 6.52 -2.55 2.22
N ASN A 29 5.80 -3.31 3.02
CA ASN A 29 4.40 -3.05 3.33
C ASN A 29 4.19 -2.08 4.51
N ILE A 30 5.27 -1.69 5.20
CA ILE A 30 5.27 -0.72 6.30
C ILE A 30 6.42 0.27 6.11
N PRO A 31 6.36 1.14 5.09
CA PRO A 31 7.40 2.12 4.86
C PRO A 31 7.46 3.17 5.97
N GLU A 32 8.68 3.61 6.27
CA GLU A 32 8.91 4.74 7.17
C GLU A 32 8.54 6.07 6.51
N MET A 33 8.30 7.11 7.31
CA MET A 33 7.96 8.45 6.83
C MET A 33 9.00 9.00 5.84
N ILE A 34 10.28 8.70 6.05
CA ILE A 34 11.38 9.12 5.16
C ILE A 34 11.24 8.47 3.77
N GLU A 35 10.79 7.22 3.70
CA GLU A 35 10.60 6.52 2.42
C GLU A 35 9.41 7.11 1.65
N ILE A 36 8.34 7.45 2.36
CA ILE A 36 7.18 8.17 1.81
C ILE A 36 7.60 9.53 1.24
N GLU A 37 8.45 10.28 1.96
CA GLU A 37 8.99 11.56 1.50
C GLU A 37 9.86 11.40 0.24
N ILE A 38 10.68 10.34 0.17
CA ILE A 38 11.49 10.04 -1.01
C ILE A 38 10.60 9.75 -2.23
N LEU A 39 9.54 8.96 -2.06
CA LEU A 39 8.58 8.65 -3.13
C LEU A 39 7.85 9.91 -3.63
N ALA A 40 7.36 10.73 -2.70
CA ALA A 40 6.70 12.00 -3.03
C ALA A 40 7.65 12.94 -3.81
N LYS A 41 8.89 13.05 -3.35
CA LYS A 41 9.93 13.84 -4.02
C LYS A 41 10.28 13.31 -5.41
N GLN A 42 10.36 11.98 -5.57
CA GLN A 42 10.63 11.33 -6.85
C GLN A 42 9.53 11.63 -7.88
N TRP A 43 8.28 11.78 -7.43
CA TRP A 43 7.16 12.14 -8.29
C TRP A 43 6.88 13.63 -8.38
N ASN A 44 7.76 14.45 -7.77
CA ASN A 44 7.63 15.89 -7.70
C ASN A 44 6.27 16.34 -7.13
N ILE A 45 5.74 15.55 -6.18
CA ILE A 45 4.51 15.83 -5.45
C ILE A 45 4.93 16.45 -4.12
N ASN A 46 4.60 17.72 -3.94
CA ASN A 46 4.92 18.47 -2.73
C ASN A 46 3.63 18.85 -1.99
N ASP A 47 2.85 17.82 -1.66
CA ASP A 47 1.53 17.95 -1.09
C ASP A 47 1.50 17.21 0.26
N PHE A 48 1.32 17.94 1.35
CA PHE A 48 1.26 17.35 2.69
C PHE A 48 0.14 16.32 2.82
N ASP A 49 -1.00 16.57 2.16
CA ASP A 49 -2.12 15.64 2.14
C ASP A 49 -1.74 14.35 1.40
N PHE A 50 -0.86 14.43 0.39
CA PHE A 50 -0.36 13.23 -0.29
C PHE A 50 0.45 12.32 0.64
N HIS A 51 1.33 12.88 1.47
CA HIS A 51 2.15 12.09 2.40
C HIS A 51 1.26 11.34 3.41
N MET A 52 0.27 12.05 3.97
CA MET A 52 -0.72 11.47 4.89
C MET A 52 -1.56 10.39 4.20
N ASN A 53 -2.11 10.68 3.01
CA ASN A 53 -2.92 9.73 2.26
C ASN A 53 -2.13 8.49 1.82
N LEU A 54 -0.83 8.63 1.53
CA LEU A 54 0.02 7.50 1.16
C LEU A 54 0.31 6.62 2.37
N SER A 55 0.62 7.21 3.53
CA SER A 55 0.81 6.47 4.78
C SER A 55 -0.45 5.69 5.17
N ASP A 56 -1.62 6.35 5.09
CA ASP A 56 -2.93 5.71 5.34
C ASP A 56 -3.18 4.54 4.38
N TRP A 57 -2.73 4.65 3.12
CA TRP A 57 -2.88 3.56 2.16
C TRP A 57 -2.06 2.33 2.56
N PHE A 58 -0.77 2.51 2.87
CA PHE A 58 0.09 1.40 3.34
C PHE A 58 -0.50 0.73 4.58
N PHE A 59 -0.99 1.53 5.53
CA PHE A 59 -1.66 1.02 6.73
C PHE A 59 -2.91 0.20 6.40
N CYS A 60 -3.80 0.74 5.55
CA CYS A 60 -5.03 0.04 5.13
C CYS A 60 -4.73 -1.27 4.40
N GLN A 61 -3.73 -1.29 3.51
CA GLN A 61 -3.33 -2.51 2.81
C GLN A 61 -2.79 -3.56 3.80
N HIS A 62 -1.95 -3.16 4.75
CA HIS A 62 -1.38 -4.06 5.75
C HIS A 62 -2.46 -4.68 6.64
N VAL A 63 -3.40 -3.88 7.13
CA VAL A 63 -4.53 -4.37 7.94
C VAL A 63 -5.40 -5.33 7.12
N THR A 64 -5.70 -5.00 5.86
CA THR A 64 -6.52 -5.85 5.00
C THR A 64 -5.87 -7.21 4.73
N GLU A 65 -4.55 -7.26 4.49
CA GLU A 65 -3.83 -8.52 4.34
C GLU A 65 -3.79 -9.34 5.63
N GLN A 66 -3.56 -8.70 6.78
CA GLN A 66 -3.62 -9.36 8.09
C GLN A 66 -5.00 -9.97 8.36
N GLU A 67 -6.08 -9.21 8.10
CA GLU A 67 -7.45 -9.69 8.27
C GLU A 67 -7.80 -10.82 7.29
N LEU A 68 -7.32 -10.75 6.04
CA LEU A 68 -7.48 -11.82 5.05
C LEU A 68 -6.70 -13.09 5.44
N GLU A 69 -5.48 -12.94 5.95
CA GLU A 69 -4.66 -14.07 6.42
C GLU A 69 -5.30 -14.72 7.66
N GLN A 70 -5.83 -13.92 8.60
CA GLN A 70 -6.53 -14.41 9.79
C GLN A 70 -7.89 -15.05 9.48
N ARG A 71 -8.56 -14.62 8.40
CA ARG A 71 -9.82 -15.21 7.93
C ARG A 71 -9.63 -16.36 6.96
N ARG A 72 -8.41 -16.67 6.52
CA ARG A 72 -8.13 -17.85 5.71
C ARG A 72 -8.39 -19.08 6.58
N PRO A 73 -9.43 -19.90 6.31
CA PRO A 73 -9.66 -21.10 7.11
C PRO A 73 -8.43 -22.01 7.00
N GLU A 74 -8.07 -22.67 8.11
CA GLU A 74 -7.05 -23.74 8.25
C GLU A 74 -7.35 -24.99 7.38
N ALA A 75 -7.88 -24.84 6.16
CA ALA A 75 -8.26 -25.92 5.27
C ALA A 75 -7.07 -26.59 4.55
N THR A 76 -5.83 -26.33 4.97
CA THR A 76 -4.62 -26.98 4.44
C THR A 76 -3.64 -27.40 5.54
N ARG A 77 -4.15 -27.82 6.70
CA ARG A 77 -3.43 -28.75 7.59
C ARG A 77 -3.98 -30.16 7.40
N ALA A 78 -3.85 -30.70 6.20
CA ALA A 78 -3.87 -32.15 6.05
C ALA A 78 -2.45 -32.63 6.41
N PRO A 79 -2.26 -33.39 7.50
CA PRO A 79 -1.01 -34.12 7.68
C PRO A 79 -0.95 -35.18 6.58
N ALA A 80 0.09 -35.11 5.74
CA ALA A 80 0.54 -36.25 4.96
C ALA A 80 1.63 -36.99 5.74
#